data_AF-A0A7S2TR42-F1
#
_entry.id   AF-A0A7S2TR42-F1
#
_cell.length_a   1.000
_cell.length_b   1.000
_cell.length_c   1.000
_cell.angle_alpha   90.00
_cell.angle_beta   90.00
_cell.angle_gamma   90.00
#
_symmetry.space_group_name_H-M   'P 1'
#
loop_
_entity.id
_entity.type
_entity.pdbx_description
1 polymer ?
#
loop_
_entity_poly.entity_id
_entity_poly.type
_entity_poly.pdbx_seq_one_letter_code
_entity_poly.pdbx_strand_id
1 'polypeptide(L)'
;GGGSLSDLPDYDNEPPLLEELGINFDHIMQKTLAVLIPTKTPDHEIMIDADMAGPLVFCLLLGFCLMLRLKMHFGYIYGFGLIGCLGMYTILNLMSDPDKSIDIFRTISILGYCLLPIVGLAALSTVLSLKGYLGFGLTAFTVLWCTIAATRFVEATLGMRDQRYLVAYPLMLLYSCFALITVF
;
A
#
# COMPACT_ATOMS: atom_id res chain seq x y z
N GLY A 1 25.63 41.90 37.56
CA GLY A 1 24.53 41.30 36.77
C GLY A 1 25.15 40.47 35.69
N GLY A 2 25.15 39.14 35.86
CA GLY A 2 25.61 38.20 34.84
C GLY A 2 24.39 37.46 34.31
N GLY A 3 24.00 37.75 33.06
CA GLY A 3 22.99 36.98 32.35
C GLY A 3 23.65 35.74 31.76
N SER A 4 23.27 34.58 32.29
CA SER A 4 23.74 33.27 31.85
C SER A 4 23.21 32.96 30.44
N LEU A 5 24.12 32.63 29.54
CA LEU A 5 23.88 32.28 28.13
C LEU A 5 23.39 30.82 27.97
N SER A 6 22.45 30.36 28.80
CA SER A 6 22.06 28.94 28.90
C SER A 6 20.61 28.62 28.50
N ASP A 7 19.83 29.60 28.05
CA ASP A 7 18.43 29.41 27.64
C ASP A 7 18.27 29.45 26.10
N LEU A 8 19.12 28.73 25.37
CA LEU A 8 18.80 28.40 23.98
C LEU A 8 18.01 27.09 24.01
N PRO A 9 16.77 27.04 23.48
CA PRO A 9 16.06 25.77 23.34
C PRO A 9 16.90 24.82 22.49
N ASP A 10 17.11 23.62 23.04
CA ASP A 10 17.86 22.52 22.43
C ASP A 10 17.10 21.97 21.22
N TYR A 11 17.20 22.67 20.09
CA TYR A 11 16.58 22.28 18.81
C TYR A 11 17.08 20.92 18.29
N ASP A 12 18.16 20.38 18.84
CA ASP A 12 18.73 19.09 18.44
C ASP A 12 17.93 17.88 18.96
N ASN A 13 16.95 18.09 19.85
CA ASN A 13 16.14 17.03 20.44
C ASN A 13 14.63 17.16 20.11
N GLU A 14 14.29 17.98 19.11
CA GLU A 14 12.95 18.02 18.53
C GLU A 14 12.85 17.00 17.39
N PRO A 15 11.79 16.16 17.35
CA PRO A 15 11.56 15.30 16.20
C PRO A 15 11.45 16.18 14.94
N PRO A 16 11.97 15.72 13.78
CA PRO A 16 11.99 16.53 12.58
C PRO A 16 10.58 17.01 12.22
N LEU A 17 10.44 18.26 11.75
CA LEU A 17 9.15 18.89 11.39
C LEU A 17 8.28 18.07 10.41
N LEU A 18 8.87 17.10 9.71
CA LEU A 18 8.16 16.16 8.82
C LEU A 18 7.38 15.09 9.59
N GLU A 19 7.88 14.67 10.75
CA GLU A 19 7.24 13.75 11.69
C GLU A 19 6.10 14.48 12.43
N GLU A 20 6.27 15.77 12.74
CA GLU A 20 5.22 16.64 13.29
C GLU A 20 4.11 16.96 12.27
N LEU A 21 4.45 16.97 10.97
CA LEU A 21 3.52 17.19 9.86
C LEU A 21 2.85 15.90 9.35
N GLY A 22 3.13 14.74 9.97
CA GLY A 22 2.51 13.45 9.64
C GLY A 22 3.05 12.76 8.39
N ILE A 23 4.27 13.11 7.94
CA ILE A 23 4.96 12.48 6.79
C ILE A 23 6.24 11.80 7.29
N ASN A 24 6.10 10.55 7.74
CA ASN A 24 7.22 9.71 8.16
C ASN A 24 7.83 8.93 6.98
N PHE A 25 8.80 9.54 6.30
CA PHE A 25 9.49 8.92 5.15
C PHE A 25 10.17 7.58 5.48
N ASP A 26 10.69 7.43 6.70
CA ASP A 26 11.23 6.17 7.19
C ASP A 26 10.16 5.07 7.25
N HIS A 27 8.96 5.40 7.73
CA HIS A 27 7.82 4.47 7.79
C HIS A 27 7.36 4.08 6.37
N ILE A 28 7.34 5.03 5.43
CA ILE A 28 7.01 4.77 4.01
C ILE A 28 8.02 3.82 3.39
N MET A 29 9.32 4.04 3.61
CA MET A 29 10.38 3.16 3.08
C MET A 29 10.34 1.78 3.72
N GLN A 30 10.10 1.68 5.02
CA GLN A 30 10.01 0.39 5.71
C GLN A 30 8.77 -0.40 5.29
N LYS A 31 7.60 0.24 5.13
CA LYS A 31 6.38 -0.39 4.58
C LYS A 31 6.60 -0.86 3.15
N THR A 32 7.25 -0.03 2.33
CA THR A 32 7.62 -0.36 0.94
C THR A 32 8.58 -1.55 0.88
N LEU A 33 9.62 -1.57 1.73
CA LEU A 33 10.58 -2.67 1.81
C LEU A 33 9.97 -3.94 2.39
N ALA A 34 9.02 -3.86 3.33
CA ALA A 34 8.31 -5.03 3.85
C ALA A 34 7.37 -5.65 2.80
N VAL A 35 6.78 -4.84 1.91
CA VAL A 35 6.03 -5.33 0.74
C VAL A 35 6.97 -6.00 -0.27
N LEU A 36 8.18 -5.46 -0.46
CA LEU A 36 9.16 -5.98 -1.42
C LEU A 36 9.99 -7.17 -0.88
N ILE A 37 10.13 -7.30 0.44
CA ILE A 37 10.92 -8.32 1.13
C ILE A 37 10.05 -8.98 2.22
N PRO A 38 9.47 -10.16 1.94
CA PRO A 38 8.46 -10.80 2.79
C PRO A 38 8.99 -11.33 4.13
N THR A 39 10.29 -11.22 4.38
CA THR A 39 10.96 -11.69 5.61
C THR A 39 11.08 -10.63 6.70
N LYS A 40 10.76 -9.36 6.43
CA LYS A 40 10.71 -8.32 7.47
C LYS A 40 9.32 -8.28 8.09
N THR A 41 9.21 -8.73 9.34
CA THR A 41 8.02 -8.51 10.17
C THR A 41 7.86 -7.00 10.38
N PRO A 42 6.75 -6.38 9.93
CA PRO A 42 6.51 -4.98 10.23
C PRO A 42 6.22 -4.84 11.73
N ASP A 43 6.95 -3.94 12.41
CA ASP A 43 6.65 -3.58 13.78
C ASP A 43 5.21 -3.03 13.87
N HIS A 44 4.47 -3.51 14.89
CA HIS A 44 3.05 -3.22 15.06
C HIS A 44 2.75 -1.71 15.16
N GLU A 45 3.68 -0.91 15.68
CA GLU A 45 3.51 0.54 15.84
C GLU A 45 3.62 1.31 14.52
N ILE A 46 4.52 0.90 13.62
CA ILE A 46 4.73 1.58 12.32
C ILE A 46 3.52 1.39 11.40
N MET A 47 2.80 0.27 11.57
CA MET A 47 1.61 -0.06 10.80
C MET A 47 0.34 0.64 11.32
N ILE A 48 0.44 1.38 12.43
CA ILE A 48 -0.68 2.12 13.02
C ILE A 48 -0.91 3.47 12.33
N ASP A 49 0.13 4.10 11.82
CA ASP A 49 0.02 5.38 11.12
C ASP A 49 -0.51 5.20 9.69
N ALA A 50 -1.67 5.81 9.44
CA ALA A 50 -2.31 5.86 8.15
C ALA A 50 -1.67 6.94 7.26
N ASP A 51 -0.56 6.59 6.62
CA ASP A 51 0.11 7.48 5.67
C ASP A 51 -0.62 7.49 4.32
N MET A 52 -1.48 8.49 4.08
CA MET A 52 -2.21 8.63 2.80
C MET A 52 -1.30 9.01 1.62
N ALA A 53 -0.13 9.59 1.88
CA ALA A 53 0.77 10.09 0.85
C ALA A 53 1.38 8.97 -0.02
N GLY A 54 1.88 7.89 0.59
CA GLY A 54 2.49 6.76 -0.14
C GLY A 54 1.55 6.07 -1.14
N PRO A 55 0.38 5.57 -0.69
CA PRO A 55 -0.67 5.01 -1.54
C PRO A 55 -1.07 5.92 -2.71
N LEU A 56 -1.18 7.23 -2.44
CA LEU A 56 -1.54 8.22 -3.45
C LEU A 56 -0.43 8.37 -4.50
N VAL A 57 0.83 8.45 -4.07
CA VAL A 57 2.00 8.49 -4.98
C VAL A 57 2.05 7.23 -5.84
N PHE A 58 1.83 6.03 -5.28
CA PHE A 58 1.82 4.80 -6.07
C PHE A 58 0.67 4.75 -7.07
N CYS A 59 -0.51 5.25 -6.70
CA CYS A 59 -1.65 5.37 -7.61
C CYS A 59 -1.36 6.35 -8.77
N LEU A 60 -0.73 7.49 -8.48
CA LEU A 60 -0.29 8.45 -9.51
C LEU A 60 0.80 7.87 -10.41
N LEU A 61 1.78 7.16 -9.86
CA LEU A 61 2.81 6.48 -10.64
C LEU A 61 2.23 5.42 -11.57
N LEU A 62 1.27 4.63 -11.07
CA LEU A 62 0.52 3.69 -11.89
C LEU A 62 -0.20 4.42 -13.03
N GLY A 63 -0.98 5.45 -12.71
CA GLY A 63 -1.70 6.28 -13.69
C GLY A 63 -0.77 6.89 -14.74
N PHE A 64 0.40 7.39 -14.32
CA PHE A 64 1.42 7.92 -15.21
C PHE A 64 1.99 6.85 -16.15
N CYS A 65 2.32 5.65 -15.64
CA CYS A 65 2.76 4.53 -16.46
C CYS A 65 1.69 4.14 -17.51
N LEU A 66 0.41 4.15 -17.15
CA LEU A 66 -0.67 3.87 -18.11
C LEU A 66 -0.84 4.98 -19.15
N MET A 67 -0.67 6.26 -18.77
CA MET A 67 -0.69 7.37 -19.72
C MET A 67 0.42 7.24 -20.77
N LEU A 68 1.62 6.79 -20.38
CA LEU A 68 2.71 6.52 -21.32
C LEU A 68 2.37 5.39 -22.32
N ARG A 69 1.48 4.45 -21.95
CA ARG A 69 0.93 3.44 -22.86
C ARG A 69 -0.18 3.97 -23.79
N LEU A 70 -0.42 5.28 -23.81
CA LEU A 70 -1.45 5.96 -24.63
C LEU A 70 -2.90 5.49 -24.38
N LYS A 71 -3.14 4.74 -23.30
CA LYS A 71 -4.48 4.29 -22.91
C LYS A 71 -4.94 5.09 -21.69
N MET A 72 -5.83 6.05 -21.90
CA MET A 72 -6.38 6.91 -20.84
C MET A 72 -7.42 6.14 -20.00
N HIS A 73 -6.95 5.21 -19.17
CA HIS A 73 -7.78 4.48 -18.19
C HIS A 73 -7.72 5.07 -16.78
N PHE A 74 -7.34 6.34 -16.63
CA PHE A 74 -7.19 7.00 -15.32
C PHE A 74 -8.46 6.90 -14.47
N GLY A 75 -9.64 7.07 -15.10
CA GLY A 75 -10.93 6.93 -14.43
C GLY A 75 -11.23 5.51 -13.93
N TYR A 76 -10.74 4.47 -14.60
CA TYR A 76 -10.93 3.08 -14.17
C TYR A 76 -10.12 2.77 -12.92
N ILE A 77 -8.85 3.21 -12.87
CA ILE A 77 -8.00 3.03 -11.69
C ILE A 77 -8.63 3.73 -10.48
N TYR A 78 -9.07 4.98 -10.64
CA TYR A 78 -9.66 5.74 -9.55
C TYR A 78 -11.03 5.18 -9.11
N GLY A 79 -11.93 4.91 -10.06
CA GLY A 79 -13.26 4.39 -9.76
C GLY A 79 -13.21 2.98 -9.16
N PHE A 80 -12.48 2.06 -9.80
CA PHE A 80 -12.32 0.70 -9.30
C PHE A 80 -11.54 0.67 -7.97
N GLY A 81 -10.54 1.54 -7.80
CA GLY A 81 -9.80 1.66 -6.55
C GLY A 81 -10.65 2.16 -5.39
N LEU A 82 -11.48 3.19 -5.60
CA LEU A 82 -12.38 3.70 -4.56
C LEU A 82 -13.42 2.65 -4.16
N ILE A 83 -14.09 2.04 -5.15
CA ILE A 83 -15.09 0.99 -4.92
C ILE A 83 -14.45 -0.24 -4.27
N GLY A 84 -13.25 -0.62 -4.71
CA GLY A 84 -12.48 -1.73 -4.16
C GLY A 84 -12.05 -1.50 -2.71
N CYS A 85 -11.62 -0.28 -2.37
CA CYS A 85 -11.29 0.08 -0.99
C CYS A 85 -12.52 0.08 -0.09
N LEU A 86 -13.65 0.63 -0.57
CA LEU A 86 -14.92 0.59 0.16
C LEU A 86 -15.43 -0.84 0.36
N GLY A 87 -15.38 -1.67 -0.68
CA GLY A 87 -15.77 -3.08 -0.62
C GLY A 87 -14.86 -3.89 0.30
N MET A 88 -13.55 -3.61 0.30
CA MET A 88 -12.64 -4.27 1.23
C MET A 88 -12.89 -3.80 2.67
N TYR A 89 -13.11 -2.50 2.89
CA TYR A 89 -13.46 -1.96 4.20
C TYR A 89 -14.72 -2.60 4.78
N THR A 90 -15.76 -2.80 3.97
CA THR A 90 -16.99 -3.46 4.44
C THR A 90 -16.77 -4.94 4.74
N ILE A 91 -16.03 -5.66 3.89
CA ILE A 91 -15.70 -7.08 4.12
C ILE A 91 -14.87 -7.25 5.39
N LEU A 92 -13.84 -6.41 5.59
CA LEU A 92 -12.98 -6.48 6.77
C LEU A 92 -13.75 -6.18 8.05
N ASN A 93 -14.59 -5.14 8.06
CA ASN A 93 -15.42 -4.82 9.24
C ASN A 93 -16.53 -5.85 9.50
N LEU A 94 -17.01 -6.55 8.48
CA LEU A 94 -17.98 -7.64 8.67
C LEU A 94 -17.32 -8.88 9.28
N MET A 95 -16.04 -9.07 9.00
CA MET A 95 -15.27 -10.23 9.42
C MET A 95 -14.59 -10.03 10.77
N SER A 96 -14.32 -8.77 11.14
CA SER A 96 -13.68 -8.42 12.40
C SER A 96 -14.62 -8.60 13.59
N ASP A 97 -14.04 -8.92 14.75
CA ASP A 97 -14.77 -8.93 16.00
C ASP A 97 -15.34 -7.54 16.33
N PRO A 98 -16.50 -7.44 17.02
CA PRO A 98 -17.13 -6.16 17.37
C PRO A 98 -16.22 -5.18 18.12
N ASP A 99 -15.21 -5.71 18.82
CA ASP A 99 -14.27 -4.94 19.63
C ASP A 99 -13.03 -4.43 18.84
N LYS A 100 -12.87 -4.83 17.57
CA LYS A 100 -11.74 -4.45 16.70
C LYS A 100 -12.21 -4.02 15.31
N SER A 101 -12.69 -2.78 15.18
CA SER A 101 -13.00 -2.19 13.87
C SER A 101 -11.76 -1.65 13.19
N ILE A 102 -11.72 -1.75 11.85
CA ILE A 102 -10.65 -1.16 11.03
C ILE A 102 -11.15 0.13 10.40
N ASP A 103 -10.32 1.16 10.46
CA ASP A 103 -10.64 2.46 9.86
C ASP A 103 -10.46 2.46 8.34
N ILE A 104 -11.25 3.28 7.64
CA ILE A 104 -11.24 3.33 6.16
C ILE A 104 -9.89 3.81 5.62
N PHE A 105 -9.28 4.79 6.28
CA PHE A 105 -7.97 5.33 5.90
C PHE A 105 -6.86 4.29 6.04
N ARG A 106 -6.95 3.43 7.05
CA ARG A 106 -6.00 2.33 7.24
C ARG A 106 -6.16 1.27 6.15
N THR A 107 -7.40 0.94 5.79
CA THR A 107 -7.70 0.02 4.69
C THR A 107 -7.12 0.54 3.37
N ILE A 108 -7.40 1.79 3.03
CA ILE A 108 -6.87 2.44 1.81
C ILE A 108 -5.32 2.44 1.82
N SER A 109 -4.71 2.71 2.97
CA SER A 109 -3.24 2.68 3.09
C SER A 109 -2.68 1.30 2.80
N ILE A 110 -3.15 0.27 3.51
CA ILE A 110 -2.69 -1.11 3.33
C ILE A 110 -2.83 -1.55 1.86
N LEU A 111 -4.00 -1.29 1.26
CA LEU A 111 -4.28 -1.71 -0.11
C LEU A 111 -3.36 -1.01 -1.12
N GLY A 112 -3.13 0.29 -0.93
CA GLY A 112 -2.28 1.08 -1.82
C GLY A 112 -0.79 0.80 -1.68
N TYR A 113 -0.27 0.52 -0.48
CA TYR A 113 1.12 0.08 -0.30
C TYR A 113 1.39 -1.25 -1.01
N CYS A 114 0.45 -2.19 -0.90
CA CYS A 114 0.57 -3.49 -1.55
C CYS A 114 0.35 -3.45 -3.07
N LEU A 115 0.01 -2.28 -3.64
CA LEU A 115 -0.10 -2.07 -5.08
C LEU A 115 1.27 -1.81 -5.73
N LEU A 116 2.31 -1.53 -4.95
CA LEU A 116 3.67 -1.24 -5.44
C LEU A 116 4.25 -2.30 -6.40
N PRO A 117 4.14 -3.62 -6.15
CA PRO A 117 4.64 -4.61 -7.10
C PRO A 117 3.91 -4.55 -8.45
N ILE A 118 2.63 -4.19 -8.47
CA ILE A 118 1.86 -3.96 -9.71
C ILE A 118 2.34 -2.69 -10.42
N VAL A 119 2.72 -1.63 -9.70
CA VAL A 119 3.35 -0.44 -10.31
C VAL A 119 4.68 -0.81 -10.98
N GLY A 120 5.49 -1.63 -10.33
CA GLY A 120 6.73 -2.17 -10.90
C GLY A 120 6.48 -2.98 -12.17
N LEU A 121 5.47 -3.85 -12.16
CA LEU A 121 5.02 -4.60 -13.34
C LEU A 121 4.54 -3.65 -14.45
N ALA A 122 3.80 -2.59 -14.11
CA ALA A 122 3.34 -1.59 -15.06
C ALA A 122 4.50 -0.91 -15.78
N ALA A 123 5.49 -0.41 -15.01
CA ALA A 123 6.70 0.22 -15.52
C ALA A 123 7.55 -0.75 -16.34
N LEU A 124 7.65 -2.02 -15.93
CA LEU A 124 8.35 -3.03 -16.73
C LEU A 124 7.63 -3.29 -18.05
N SER A 125 6.29 -3.35 -18.03
CA SER A 125 5.46 -3.56 -19.22
C SER A 125 5.43 -2.36 -20.18
N THR A 126 5.76 -1.16 -19.71
CA THR A 126 5.86 0.03 -20.57
C THR A 126 7.20 0.06 -21.32
N VAL A 127 8.29 -0.36 -20.67
CA VAL A 127 9.64 -0.41 -21.26
C VAL A 127 9.84 -1.66 -22.12
N LEU A 128 9.38 -2.81 -21.64
CA LEU A 128 9.47 -4.09 -22.33
C LEU A 128 8.07 -4.48 -22.85
N SER A 129 7.95 -4.84 -24.12
CA SER A 129 6.70 -5.37 -24.64
C SER A 129 6.51 -6.82 -24.14
N LEU A 130 5.95 -7.01 -22.94
CA LEU A 130 5.62 -8.33 -22.37
C LEU A 130 4.38 -8.95 -23.05
N LYS A 131 4.39 -9.05 -24.38
CA LYS A 131 3.35 -9.74 -25.15
C LYS A 131 3.68 -11.24 -25.21
N GLY A 132 2.97 -12.04 -24.41
CA GLY A 132 3.05 -13.50 -24.46
C GLY A 132 2.86 -14.18 -23.10
N TYR A 133 3.10 -15.49 -23.06
CA TYR A 133 2.99 -16.31 -21.85
C TYR A 133 3.87 -15.82 -20.69
N LEU A 134 5.03 -15.22 -21.01
CA LEU A 134 5.91 -14.61 -20.01
C LEU A 134 5.25 -13.42 -19.30
N GLY A 135 4.49 -12.59 -20.03
CA GLY A 135 3.73 -11.49 -19.44
C GLY A 135 2.65 -11.99 -18.49
N PHE A 136 1.93 -13.04 -18.89
CA PHE A 136 0.94 -13.68 -18.03
C PHE A 136 1.57 -14.29 -16.76
N GLY A 137 2.70 -14.99 -16.88
CA GLY A 137 3.42 -15.57 -15.75
C GLY A 137 3.90 -14.50 -14.76
N LEU A 138 4.51 -13.42 -15.25
CA LEU A 138 4.96 -12.31 -14.39
C LEU A 138 3.79 -11.60 -13.71
N THR A 139 2.67 -11.45 -14.42
CA THR A 139 1.44 -10.85 -13.87
C THR A 139 0.87 -11.70 -12.75
N ALA A 140 0.74 -13.01 -12.95
CA ALA A 140 0.27 -13.95 -11.93
C ALA A 140 1.18 -13.95 -10.69
N PHE A 141 2.50 -13.98 -10.90
CA PHE A 141 3.46 -13.89 -9.80
C PHE A 141 3.30 -12.58 -9.01
N THR A 142 3.17 -11.46 -9.69
CA THR A 142 3.01 -10.14 -9.06
C THR A 142 1.71 -10.06 -8.26
N VAL A 143 0.59 -10.55 -8.81
CA VAL A 143 -0.70 -10.60 -8.10
C VAL A 143 -0.60 -11.45 -6.84
N LEU A 144 0.02 -12.62 -6.92
CA LEU A 144 0.24 -13.49 -5.76
C LEU A 144 1.09 -12.78 -4.71
N TRP A 145 2.16 -12.10 -5.14
CA TRP A 145 3.04 -11.34 -4.25
C TRP A 145 2.28 -10.22 -3.51
N CYS A 146 1.52 -9.40 -4.24
CA CYS A 146 0.67 -8.36 -3.67
C CYS A 146 -0.35 -8.92 -2.69
N THR A 147 -0.98 -10.04 -3.04
CA THR A 147 -2.01 -10.69 -2.21
C THR A 147 -1.41 -11.20 -0.90
N ILE A 148 -0.25 -11.85 -0.97
CA ILE A 148 0.45 -12.35 0.22
C ILE A 148 0.86 -11.18 1.11
N ALA A 149 1.45 -10.13 0.55
CA ALA A 149 1.81 -8.92 1.28
C ALA A 149 0.58 -8.30 1.97
N ALA A 150 -0.48 -8.01 1.23
CA ALA A 150 -1.70 -7.41 1.76
C ALA A 150 -2.36 -8.25 2.85
N THR A 151 -2.42 -9.57 2.66
CA THR A 151 -2.97 -10.49 3.66
C THR A 151 -2.19 -10.42 4.98
N ARG A 152 -0.86 -10.30 4.91
CA ARG A 152 0.00 -10.15 6.10
C ARG A 152 -0.23 -8.82 6.81
N PHE A 153 -0.37 -7.70 6.08
CA PHE A 153 -0.68 -6.39 6.67
C PHE A 153 -2.05 -6.39 7.37
N VAL A 154 -3.06 -7.00 6.74
CA VAL A 154 -4.41 -7.12 7.34
C VAL A 154 -4.37 -8.02 8.57
N GLU A 155 -3.70 -9.17 8.50
CA GLU A 155 -3.56 -10.09 9.64
C GLU A 155 -2.82 -9.45 10.81
N ALA A 156 -1.77 -8.68 10.54
CA ALA A 156 -1.05 -7.97 11.59
C ALA A 156 -1.88 -6.81 12.16
N THR A 157 -2.84 -6.26 11.42
CA THR A 157 -3.72 -5.17 11.91
C THR A 157 -4.85 -5.71 12.78
N LEU A 158 -5.55 -6.75 12.31
CA LEU A 158 -6.74 -7.27 12.99
C LEU A 158 -6.44 -8.48 13.90
N GLY A 159 -5.29 -9.13 13.76
CA GLY A 159 -4.92 -10.32 14.53
C GLY A 159 -5.60 -11.62 14.07
N MET A 160 -6.18 -11.64 12.87
CA MET A 160 -7.07 -12.69 12.37
C MET A 160 -6.32 -13.87 11.71
N ARG A 161 -5.41 -14.51 12.45
CA ARG A 161 -4.53 -15.57 11.92
C ARG A 161 -5.29 -16.75 11.31
N ASP A 162 -6.38 -17.18 11.94
CA ASP A 162 -7.15 -18.35 11.51
C ASP A 162 -7.94 -18.13 10.22
N GLN A 163 -8.35 -16.88 9.95
CA GLN A 163 -9.21 -16.56 8.81
C GLN A 163 -8.46 -15.89 7.65
N ARG A 164 -7.11 -15.92 7.64
CA ARG A 164 -6.27 -15.28 6.61
C ARG A 164 -6.65 -15.66 5.17
N TYR A 165 -7.08 -16.90 4.95
CA TYR A 165 -7.45 -17.38 3.61
C TYR A 165 -8.76 -16.77 3.12
N LEU A 166 -9.67 -16.44 4.04
CA LEU A 166 -10.95 -15.81 3.73
C LEU A 166 -10.74 -14.35 3.29
N VAL A 167 -9.76 -13.66 3.89
CA VAL A 167 -9.33 -12.30 3.48
C VAL A 167 -8.53 -12.32 2.18
N ALA A 168 -7.70 -13.34 1.96
CA ALA A 168 -6.86 -13.42 0.77
C ALA A 168 -7.66 -13.49 -0.54
N TYR A 169 -8.86 -14.07 -0.51
CA TYR A 169 -9.72 -14.19 -1.69
C TYR A 169 -10.17 -12.83 -2.28
N PRO A 170 -10.83 -11.92 -1.53
CA PRO A 170 -11.21 -10.61 -2.05
C PRO A 170 -9.98 -9.76 -2.42
N LEU A 171 -8.88 -9.87 -1.68
CA LEU A 171 -7.61 -9.19 -2.02
C LEU A 171 -7.06 -9.66 -3.37
N MET A 172 -7.00 -10.98 -3.59
CA MET A 172 -6.52 -11.54 -4.85
C MET A 172 -7.38 -11.06 -6.02
N LEU A 173 -8.70 -11.02 -5.85
CA LEU A 173 -9.63 -10.57 -6.89
C LEU A 173 -9.43 -9.10 -7.23
N LEU A 174 -9.26 -8.24 -6.21
CA LEU A 174 -8.98 -6.82 -6.38
C LEU A 174 -7.65 -6.59 -7.12
N TYR A 175 -6.56 -7.22 -6.68
CA TYR A 175 -5.26 -7.07 -7.34
C TYR A 175 -5.20 -7.68 -8.74
N SER A 176 -5.92 -8.78 -8.97
CA SER A 176 -6.05 -9.38 -10.30
C SER A 176 -6.70 -8.39 -11.27
N CYS A 177 -7.73 -7.67 -10.85
CA CYS A 177 -8.38 -6.68 -11.70
C CYS A 177 -7.43 -5.52 -12.06
N PHE A 178 -6.71 -4.97 -11.07
CA PHE A 178 -5.69 -3.95 -11.32
C PHE A 178 -4.59 -4.44 -12.28
N ALA A 179 -4.12 -5.67 -12.10
CA ALA A 179 -3.10 -6.27 -12.94
C ALA A 179 -3.60 -6.47 -14.38
N LEU A 180 -4.85 -6.90 -14.57
CA LEU A 180 -5.46 -7.04 -15.89
C LEU A 180 -5.57 -5.69 -16.61
N ILE A 181 -6.09 -4.65 -15.93
CA ILE A 181 -6.20 -3.28 -16.48
C ILE A 181 -4.81 -2.72 -16.85
N THR A 182 -3.80 -3.07 -16.07
CA THR A 182 -2.43 -2.59 -16.28
C THR A 182 -1.77 -3.25 -17.49
N VAL A 183 -1.99 -4.55 -17.69
CA VAL A 183 -1.28 -5.33 -18.69
C VAL A 183 -2.00 -5.36 -20.04
N PHE A 184 -3.32 -5.58 -20.05
CA PHE A 184 -4.14 -5.81 -21.24
C PHE A 184 -4.86 -4.53 -21.69
#